data_AF-A0A4Q9MCV5-F1
#
_entry.id   AF-A0A4Q9MCV5-F1
#
_cell.length_a   1.000
_cell.length_b   1.000
_cell.length_c   1.000
_cell.angle_alpha   90.00
_cell.angle_beta   90.00
_cell.angle_gamma   90.00
#
_symmetry.space_group_name_H-M   'P 1'
#
loop_
_entity.id
_entity.type
_entity.pdbx_description
1 polymer ?
#
loop_
_entity_poly.entity_id
_entity_poly.type
_entity_poly.pdbx_seq_one_letter_code
_entity_poly.pdbx_strand_id
1 'polypeptide(L)'
;MKASTIILSVVAAFVAVQAAPAAFQKRDVDPALVPDFGVVPGTGADGTGNCLGINNVKIPCACPPDRNSFIASLNANVNAGHMINNPPIAAPFPTGNSKGEQQARIATLLSTLQNLHGPGVGCPAVSTVYGQLQQQINALPN
;
A
#
# COMPACT_ATOMS: atom_id res chain seq x y z
N MET A 1 -38.57 -23.96 70.40
CA MET A 1 -37.13 -23.70 70.58
C MET A 1 -36.35 -24.59 69.62
N LYS A 2 -35.37 -24.01 68.90
CA LYS A 2 -34.24 -24.64 68.18
C LYS A 2 -34.59 -25.33 66.84
N ALA A 3 -34.54 -24.63 65.70
CA ALA A 3 -33.39 -24.20 64.88
C ALA A 3 -32.94 -25.28 63.87
N SER A 4 -33.00 -24.97 62.57
CA SER A 4 -31.87 -25.13 61.65
C SER A 4 -32.21 -24.60 60.25
N THR A 5 -31.58 -23.49 59.94
CA THR A 5 -31.49 -22.83 58.65
C THR A 5 -30.45 -23.54 57.79
N ILE A 6 -30.76 -23.90 56.54
CA ILE A 6 -29.74 -24.27 55.54
C ILE A 6 -29.99 -23.44 54.29
N ILE A 7 -29.08 -22.49 54.07
CA ILE A 7 -28.98 -21.62 52.92
C ILE A 7 -28.17 -22.39 51.87
N LEU A 8 -28.76 -22.72 50.72
CA LEU A 8 -28.03 -23.21 49.55
C LEU A 8 -27.69 -22.03 48.64
N SER A 9 -26.45 -21.55 48.75
CA SER A 9 -25.82 -20.62 47.83
C SER A 9 -25.35 -21.37 46.58
N VAL A 10 -26.08 -21.20 45.46
CA VAL A 10 -25.64 -21.66 44.14
C VAL A 10 -24.67 -20.63 43.56
N VAL A 11 -23.38 -20.97 43.54
CA VAL A 11 -22.33 -20.17 42.89
C VAL A 11 -22.34 -20.50 41.39
N ALA A 12 -22.85 -19.58 40.57
CA ALA A 12 -22.74 -19.66 39.12
C ALA A 12 -21.32 -19.24 38.69
N ALA A 13 -20.53 -20.20 38.20
CA ALA A 13 -19.22 -19.93 37.60
C ALA A 13 -19.42 -19.33 36.20
N PHE A 14 -19.26 -18.02 36.07
CA PHE A 14 -19.16 -17.35 34.78
C PHE A 14 -17.76 -17.59 34.21
N VAL A 15 -17.64 -18.51 33.25
CA VAL A 15 -16.42 -18.66 32.45
C VAL A 15 -16.40 -17.53 31.43
N ALA A 16 -15.75 -16.42 31.78
CA ALA A 16 -15.48 -15.35 30.83
C ALA A 16 -14.43 -15.84 29.81
N VAL A 17 -14.88 -16.25 28.63
CA VAL A 17 -14.00 -16.43 27.47
C VAL A 17 -13.52 -15.04 27.06
N GLN A 18 -12.39 -14.61 27.61
CA GLN A 18 -11.64 -13.45 27.14
C GLN A 18 -11.07 -13.82 25.76
N ALA A 19 -11.86 -13.61 24.70
CA ALA A 19 -11.32 -13.50 23.37
C ALA A 19 -10.47 -12.23 23.36
N ALA A 20 -9.16 -12.38 23.62
CA ALA A 20 -8.22 -11.30 23.39
C ALA A 20 -8.44 -10.82 21.95
N PRO A 21 -8.61 -9.51 21.69
CA PRO A 21 -8.61 -9.04 20.33
C PRO A 21 -7.27 -9.45 19.76
N ALA A 22 -7.28 -10.35 18.76
CA ALA A 22 -6.11 -10.55 17.93
C ALA A 22 -5.79 -9.16 17.40
N ALA A 23 -4.74 -8.54 17.94
CA ALA A 23 -4.22 -7.31 17.39
C ALA A 23 -4.00 -7.63 15.92
N PHE A 24 -4.82 -7.04 15.05
CA PHE A 24 -4.63 -7.12 13.61
C PHE A 24 -3.20 -6.65 13.40
N GLN A 25 -2.29 -7.61 13.19
CA GLN A 25 -0.91 -7.30 12.86
C GLN A 25 -1.03 -6.57 11.53
N LYS A 26 -0.82 -5.26 11.60
CA LYS A 26 -0.75 -4.37 10.46
C LYS A 26 0.27 -5.01 9.52
N ARG A 27 -0.20 -5.61 8.42
CA ARG A 27 0.70 -6.18 7.43
C ARG A 27 1.21 -5.01 6.61
N ASP A 28 2.36 -4.48 7.05
CA ASP A 28 3.12 -3.58 6.20
C ASP A 28 3.40 -4.27 4.87
N VAL A 29 3.41 -3.48 3.81
CA VAL A 29 3.78 -3.89 2.47
C VAL A 29 5.19 -4.46 2.50
N ASP A 30 5.35 -5.66 1.98
CA ASP A 30 6.66 -6.27 1.75
C ASP A 30 7.45 -5.42 0.74
N PRO A 31 8.56 -4.78 1.13
CA PRO A 31 9.37 -3.96 0.24
C PRO A 31 9.95 -4.73 -0.96
N ALA A 32 10.05 -6.06 -0.89
CA ALA A 32 10.49 -6.90 -1.99
C ALA A 32 9.44 -7.00 -3.12
N LEU A 33 8.17 -6.74 -2.81
CA LEU A 33 7.08 -6.66 -3.80
C LEU A 33 6.97 -5.28 -4.46
N VAL A 34 7.85 -4.34 -4.09
CA VAL A 34 7.94 -2.99 -4.67
C VAL A 34 9.17 -2.95 -5.58
N PRO A 35 9.00 -3.03 -6.92
CA PRO A 35 10.12 -2.96 -7.85
C PRO A 35 10.85 -1.62 -7.72
N ASP A 36 12.13 -1.58 -8.07
CA ASP A 36 12.84 -0.31 -8.14
C ASP A 36 12.29 0.59 -9.25
N PHE A 37 12.46 1.90 -9.10
CA PHE A 37 11.91 2.85 -10.06
C PHE A 37 12.59 2.78 -11.43
N GLY A 38 13.84 2.31 -11.52
CA GLY A 38 14.58 2.21 -12.78
C GLY A 38 14.89 3.57 -13.45
N VAL A 39 14.56 4.68 -12.79
CA VAL A 39 14.92 6.05 -13.15
C VAL A 39 15.60 6.68 -11.93
N VAL A 40 16.73 7.34 -12.13
CA VAL A 40 17.43 8.07 -11.07
C VAL A 40 16.92 9.53 -11.06
N PRO A 41 16.47 10.07 -9.91
CA PRO A 41 16.05 11.47 -9.81
C PRO A 41 17.15 12.43 -10.28
N GLY A 42 16.78 13.52 -10.95
CA GLY A 42 17.75 14.49 -11.46
C GLY A 42 18.42 14.12 -12.80
N THR A 43 18.15 12.94 -13.37
CA THR A 43 18.77 12.50 -14.64
C THR A 43 18.41 13.46 -15.77
N GLY A 44 19.42 13.94 -16.51
CA GLY A 44 19.21 14.75 -17.71
C GLY A 44 18.51 16.09 -17.46
N ALA A 45 18.77 16.72 -16.31
CA ALA A 45 18.21 18.02 -15.96
C ALA A 45 18.48 19.08 -17.06
N ASP A 46 17.44 19.78 -17.49
CA ASP A 46 17.51 20.80 -18.56
C ASP A 46 17.68 22.24 -18.06
N GLY A 47 17.81 22.43 -16.75
CA GLY A 47 17.96 23.73 -16.10
C GLY A 47 16.64 24.49 -15.87
N THR A 48 15.50 23.94 -16.29
CA THR A 48 14.17 24.58 -16.12
C THR A 48 13.23 23.81 -15.17
N GLY A 49 13.79 22.85 -14.42
CA GLY A 49 13.05 21.99 -13.50
C GLY A 49 12.56 20.68 -14.11
N ASN A 50 12.86 20.43 -15.39
CA ASN A 50 12.58 19.16 -16.04
C ASN A 50 13.82 18.26 -16.09
N CYS A 51 13.57 16.98 -15.93
CA CYS A 51 14.52 15.88 -16.02
C CYS A 51 13.97 14.82 -16.99
N LEU A 52 14.76 13.80 -17.30
CA LEU A 52 14.40 12.72 -18.22
C LEU A 52 13.94 11.48 -17.46
N GLY A 53 12.72 11.05 -17.76
CA GLY A 53 12.19 9.76 -17.35
C GLY A 53 12.40 8.69 -18.43
N ILE A 54 11.59 7.63 -18.33
CA ILE A 54 11.57 6.56 -19.33
C ILE A 54 11.33 7.12 -20.73
N ASN A 55 12.06 6.59 -21.71
CA ASN A 55 12.03 7.00 -23.12
C ASN A 55 12.34 8.50 -23.34
N ASN A 56 13.15 9.11 -22.47
CA ASN A 56 13.51 10.53 -22.53
C ASN A 56 12.31 11.50 -22.44
N VAL A 57 11.18 11.05 -21.86
CA VAL A 57 10.03 11.91 -21.63
C VAL A 57 10.36 12.87 -20.48
N LYS A 58 10.02 14.15 -20.65
CA LYS A 58 10.22 15.16 -19.60
C LYS A 58 9.36 14.87 -18.37
N ILE A 59 9.98 14.85 -17.20
CA ILE A 59 9.36 14.70 -15.89
C ILE A 59 9.86 15.80 -14.94
N PRO A 60 9.15 16.12 -13.84
CA PRO A 60 9.70 16.99 -12.81
C PRO A 60 10.99 16.39 -12.22
N CYS A 61 12.02 17.21 -11.98
CA CYS A 61 13.28 16.70 -11.42
C CYS A 61 13.19 16.12 -10.01
N ALA A 62 12.12 16.44 -9.27
CA ALA A 62 11.79 15.81 -8.00
C ALA A 62 11.23 14.38 -8.14
N CYS A 63 11.05 13.89 -9.38
CA CYS A 63 10.57 12.55 -9.68
C CYS A 63 11.70 11.65 -10.25
N PRO A 64 11.71 10.36 -9.88
CA PRO A 64 10.83 9.71 -8.91
C PRO A 64 11.05 10.19 -7.46
N PRO A 65 10.10 9.96 -6.54
CA PRO A 65 10.29 10.32 -5.13
C PRO A 65 11.40 9.50 -4.48
N ASP A 66 11.78 9.85 -3.25
CA ASP A 66 12.57 8.93 -2.41
C ASP A 66 11.83 7.60 -2.19
N ARG A 67 12.56 6.48 -2.30
CA ARG A 67 11.97 5.13 -2.27
C ARG A 67 11.36 4.80 -0.91
N ASN A 68 12.01 5.21 0.19
CA ASN A 68 11.50 4.96 1.53
C ASN A 68 10.23 5.78 1.81
N SER A 69 10.22 7.04 1.39
CA SER A 69 9.06 7.93 1.47
C SER A 69 7.89 7.39 0.65
N PHE A 70 8.16 6.88 -0.56
CA PHE A 70 7.15 6.21 -1.38
C PHE A 70 6.56 4.97 -0.70
N ILE A 71 7.40 4.10 -0.13
CA ILE A 71 6.95 2.91 0.60
C ILE A 71 6.13 3.30 1.84
N ALA A 72 6.49 4.38 2.53
CA ALA A 72 5.70 4.89 3.65
C ALA A 72 4.30 5.35 3.18
N SER A 73 4.20 6.08 2.07
CA SER A 73 2.91 6.47 1.47
C SER A 73 2.10 5.26 1.01
N LEU A 74 2.74 4.29 0.36
CA LEU A 74 2.12 3.04 -0.08
C LEU A 74 1.55 2.27 1.12
N ASN A 75 2.33 2.12 2.19
CA ASN A 75 1.89 1.51 3.43
C ASN A 75 0.67 2.24 4.01
N ALA A 76 0.68 3.57 4.03
CA ALA A 76 -0.46 4.34 4.53
C ALA A 76 -1.73 4.08 3.70
N ASN A 77 -1.60 4.06 2.36
CA ASN A 77 -2.72 3.78 1.45
C ASN A 77 -3.28 2.36 1.64
N VAL A 78 -2.41 1.35 1.65
CA VAL A 78 -2.82 -0.07 1.80
C VAL A 78 -3.49 -0.29 3.16
N ASN A 79 -2.97 0.33 4.22
CA ASN A 79 -3.58 0.26 5.55
C ASN A 79 -4.94 0.97 5.64
N ALA A 80 -5.14 2.04 4.87
CA ALA A 80 -6.42 2.72 4.75
C ALA A 80 -7.41 1.99 3.80
N GLY A 81 -6.91 1.05 3.00
CA GLY A 81 -7.66 0.38 1.93
C GLY A 81 -7.90 1.25 0.69
N HIS A 82 -7.42 2.49 0.68
CA HIS A 82 -7.60 3.46 -0.40
C HIS A 82 -6.45 4.48 -0.45
N MET A 83 -6.34 5.22 -1.55
CA MET A 83 -5.36 6.31 -1.67
C MET A 83 -5.76 7.45 -0.74
N ILE A 84 -4.98 7.74 0.30
CA ILE A 84 -5.34 8.74 1.33
C ILE A 84 -5.63 10.12 0.72
N ASN A 85 -4.86 10.52 -0.30
CA ASN A 85 -5.04 11.80 -0.99
C ASN A 85 -5.97 11.73 -2.20
N ASN A 86 -6.56 10.55 -2.50
CA ASN A 86 -7.58 10.37 -3.52
C ASN A 86 -8.53 9.19 -3.14
N PRO A 87 -9.36 9.36 -2.09
CA PRO A 87 -10.06 8.25 -1.43
C PRO A 87 -10.96 7.35 -2.28
N PRO A 88 -11.56 7.81 -3.40
CA PRO A 88 -12.32 6.93 -4.28
C PRO A 88 -11.52 5.79 -4.92
N ILE A 89 -10.18 5.85 -4.91
CA ILE A 89 -9.31 4.82 -5.50
C ILE A 89 -8.87 3.83 -4.42
N ALA A 90 -9.23 2.55 -4.59
CA ALA A 90 -8.81 1.48 -3.70
C ALA A 90 -7.30 1.21 -3.76
N ALA A 91 -6.74 0.69 -2.67
CA ALA A 91 -5.31 0.36 -2.57
C ALA A 91 -5.06 -1.13 -2.25
N PRO A 92 -5.52 -2.08 -3.09
CA PRO A 92 -5.24 -3.50 -2.87
C PRO A 92 -3.75 -3.81 -3.07
N PHE A 93 -3.16 -4.60 -2.18
CA PHE A 93 -1.76 -5.03 -2.32
C PHE A 93 -1.59 -6.51 -1.93
N PRO A 94 -2.09 -7.43 -2.78
CA PRO A 94 -1.98 -8.86 -2.53
C PRO A 94 -0.52 -9.33 -2.55
N THR A 95 -0.20 -10.41 -1.82
CA THR A 95 1.16 -10.96 -1.72
C THR A 95 1.41 -12.17 -2.62
N GLY A 96 0.38 -12.76 -3.23
CA GLY A 96 0.53 -13.90 -4.14
C GLY A 96 1.09 -13.52 -5.51
N ASN A 97 1.26 -14.48 -6.41
CA ASN A 97 1.96 -14.29 -7.68
C ASN A 97 1.10 -14.56 -8.91
N SER A 98 -0.22 -14.68 -8.76
CA SER A 98 -1.10 -14.77 -9.94
C SER A 98 -1.04 -13.49 -10.78
N LYS A 99 -1.36 -13.59 -12.07
CA LYS A 99 -1.40 -12.43 -12.97
C LYS A 99 -2.30 -11.32 -12.40
N GLY A 100 -3.49 -11.67 -11.91
CA GLY A 100 -4.42 -10.72 -11.32
C GLY A 100 -3.86 -10.01 -10.08
N GLU A 101 -3.14 -10.73 -9.22
CA GLU A 101 -2.49 -10.13 -8.05
C GLU A 101 -1.34 -9.19 -8.44
N GLN A 102 -0.53 -9.58 -9.44
CA GLN A 102 0.52 -8.72 -9.97
C GLN A 102 -0.08 -7.44 -10.58
N GLN A 103 -1.18 -7.54 -11.32
CA GLN A 103 -1.91 -6.39 -11.86
C GLN A 103 -2.44 -5.47 -10.76
N ALA A 104 -3.05 -6.04 -9.71
CA ALA A 104 -3.54 -5.25 -8.58
C ALA A 104 -2.41 -4.49 -7.87
N ARG A 105 -1.26 -5.15 -7.63
CA ARG A 105 -0.10 -4.50 -7.02
C ARG A 105 0.43 -3.35 -7.88
N ILE A 106 0.73 -3.59 -9.15
CA ILE A 106 1.34 -2.57 -10.01
C ILE A 106 0.39 -1.39 -10.24
N ALA A 107 -0.92 -1.62 -10.29
CA ALA A 107 -1.93 -0.56 -10.32
C ALA A 107 -1.89 0.29 -9.03
N THR A 108 -1.83 -0.34 -7.86
CA THR A 108 -1.70 0.36 -6.56
C THR A 108 -0.39 1.16 -6.46
N LEU A 109 0.72 0.62 -6.99
CA LEU A 109 1.99 1.34 -7.07
C LEU A 109 1.88 2.60 -7.94
N LEU A 110 1.29 2.47 -9.13
CA LEU A 110 1.05 3.61 -10.04
C LEU A 110 0.10 4.64 -9.44
N SER A 111 -1.00 4.21 -8.83
CA SER A 111 -1.94 5.11 -8.16
C SER A 111 -1.32 5.80 -6.96
N THR A 112 -0.48 5.12 -6.18
CA THR A 112 0.27 5.77 -5.08
C THR A 112 1.20 6.84 -5.64
N LEU A 113 1.97 6.52 -6.69
CA LEU A 113 2.91 7.45 -7.34
C LEU A 113 2.22 8.73 -7.84
N GLN A 114 1.04 8.58 -8.42
CA GLN A 114 0.27 9.66 -9.04
C GLN A 114 -0.55 10.49 -8.04
N ASN A 115 -0.76 9.99 -6.81
CA ASN A 115 -1.60 10.64 -5.80
C ASN A 115 -0.84 10.94 -4.50
N LEU A 116 0.45 11.24 -4.58
CA LEU A 116 1.30 11.52 -3.41
C LEU A 116 0.86 12.76 -2.63
N HIS A 117 0.28 13.76 -3.29
CA HIS A 117 -0.07 15.06 -2.70
C HIS A 117 -1.50 15.53 -3.03
N GLY A 118 -2.30 14.71 -3.70
CA GLY A 118 -3.66 15.03 -4.12
C GLY A 118 -4.07 14.24 -5.35
N PRO A 119 -5.32 14.37 -5.83
CA PRO A 119 -5.80 13.68 -7.02
C PRO A 119 -4.97 14.03 -8.26
N GLY A 120 -4.20 13.08 -8.77
CA GLY A 120 -3.29 13.29 -9.92
C GLY A 120 -2.10 14.22 -9.63
N VAL A 121 -1.88 14.59 -8.36
CA VAL A 121 -0.75 15.42 -7.93
C VAL A 121 0.31 14.52 -7.33
N GLY A 122 1.25 14.11 -8.17
CA GLY A 122 2.35 13.23 -7.80
C GLY A 122 3.34 13.11 -8.96
N CYS A 123 4.04 11.98 -9.03
CA CYS A 123 4.97 11.73 -10.13
C CYS A 123 4.25 11.04 -11.31
N PRO A 124 4.51 11.46 -12.56
CA PRO A 124 3.95 10.77 -13.72
C PRO A 124 4.52 9.35 -13.82
N ALA A 125 3.75 8.43 -14.43
CA ALA A 125 4.13 7.02 -14.53
C ALA A 125 5.49 6.80 -15.21
N VAL A 126 5.85 7.66 -16.17
CA VAL A 126 7.15 7.63 -16.87
C VAL A 126 8.35 8.05 -16.00
N SER A 127 8.10 8.48 -14.75
CA SER A 127 9.15 8.67 -13.75
C SER A 127 9.66 7.35 -13.18
N THR A 128 9.02 6.23 -13.52
CA THR A 128 9.41 4.89 -13.10
C THR A 128 9.20 3.87 -14.23
N VAL A 129 9.72 2.67 -14.07
CA VAL A 129 9.46 1.54 -14.97
C VAL A 129 8.08 0.91 -14.75
N TYR A 130 7.27 1.40 -13.82
CA TYR A 130 6.01 0.73 -13.43
C TYR A 130 5.01 0.64 -14.59
N GLY A 131 4.98 1.64 -15.48
CA GLY A 131 4.15 1.58 -16.69
C GLY A 131 4.58 0.45 -17.64
N GLN A 132 5.89 0.22 -17.77
CA GLN A 132 6.43 -0.89 -18.58
C GLN A 132 6.16 -2.24 -17.91
N LEU A 133 6.33 -2.34 -16.59
CA LEU A 133 5.99 -3.55 -15.83
C LEU A 133 4.51 -3.90 -15.94
N GLN A 134 3.61 -2.91 -15.88
CA GLN A 134 2.18 -3.14 -16.09
C GLN A 134 1.90 -3.75 -17.47
N GLN A 135 2.57 -3.27 -18.53
CA GLN A 135 2.44 -3.85 -19.86
C GLN A 135 2.96 -5.29 -19.93
N GLN A 136 4.11 -5.57 -19.31
CA GLN A 136 4.67 -6.92 -19.23
C GLN A 136 3.74 -7.88 -18.49
N ILE A 137 3.19 -7.46 -17.35
CA ILE A 137 2.22 -8.25 -16.57
C ILE A 137 0.95 -8.52 -17.38
N ASN A 138 0.45 -7.53 -18.12
CA ASN A 138 -0.74 -7.68 -18.96
C ASN A 138 -0.54 -8.73 -20.07
N ALA A 139 0.69 -8.86 -20.57
CA ALA A 139 1.07 -9.83 -21.59
C ALA A 139 1.28 -11.26 -21.06
N LEU A 140 1.29 -11.48 -19.74
CA LEU A 140 1.38 -12.83 -19.17
C LEU A 140 0.15 -13.68 -19.56
N PRO A 141 0.29 -15.00 -19.70
CA PRO A 141 -0.86 -15.90 -19.84
C PRO A 141 -1.75 -15.81 -18.58
N ASN A 142 -3.05 -16.09 -18.76
CA ASN A 142 -4.00 -16.14 -17.65
C ASN A 142 -3.90 -17.46 -16.89
#